data_AF-A0A965GXE3-F1
#
_entry.id   AF-A0A965GXE3-F1
#
_cell.length_a   1.000
_cell.length_b   1.000
_cell.length_c   1.000
_cell.angle_alpha   90.00
_cell.angle_beta   90.00
_cell.angle_gamma   90.00
#
_symmetry.space_group_name_H-M   'P 1'
#
loop_
_entity.id
_entity.type
_entity.pdbx_description
1 polymer ?
#
loop_
_entity_poly.entity_id
_entity_poly.type
_entity_poly.pdbx_seq_one_letter_code
_entity_poly.pdbx_strand_id
1 'polypeptide(L)'
;MILYATPMYNSVEQALIRLDIFQWLETELSEHDWITKEKLLGGYSYKGERIPLIPTQQGIHNPKIFDETLSVVSTARSKYEDNIRDDGMIEYDYESQSVEGYNTKLRLAFARKTPIIYLKQIKPGVYKPLINVYVIGDDQINKKFILDFRSAKLEEEDYQSPDSEIPGSEGERKYAVQQTLRRLHQPQFRASVLYAYREQCAICRLKHPKLLDAAHIVPDKHELGVAKVSNGLALCKIHHAALDQKFIGITPDYKVDVDKDLLEEVDGPMLKHGIQEMNGITIQTPKAKEDKPDPVLLEISYSSFLNKKTVKSP
;
A
#
# COMPACT_ATOMS: atom_id res chain seq x y z
N MET A 1 -23.78 -5.39 -39.14
CA MET A 1 -22.40 -4.91 -39.26
C MET A 1 -22.26 -3.71 -38.32
N ILE A 2 -21.82 -3.97 -37.08
CA ILE A 2 -21.62 -2.90 -36.09
C ILE A 2 -20.30 -2.23 -36.44
N LEU A 3 -20.37 -0.98 -36.92
CA LEU A 3 -19.21 -0.13 -37.13
C LEU A 3 -18.59 0.17 -35.75
N TYR A 4 -17.61 -0.64 -35.34
CA TYR A 4 -16.72 -0.23 -34.26
C TYR A 4 -15.93 0.96 -34.79
N ALA A 5 -16.13 2.14 -34.22
CA ALA A 5 -15.30 3.30 -34.49
C ALA A 5 -13.83 2.88 -34.35
N THR A 6 -13.02 3.16 -35.37
CA THR A 6 -11.59 2.89 -35.33
C THR A 6 -11.03 3.59 -34.09
N PRO A 7 -10.33 2.88 -33.18
CA PRO A 7 -9.78 3.51 -32.00
C PRO A 7 -8.86 4.66 -32.44
N MET A 8 -8.97 5.80 -31.76
CA MET A 8 -8.25 7.03 -32.09
C MET A 8 -6.72 6.84 -32.10
N TYR A 9 -6.25 5.82 -31.38
CA TYR A 9 -4.86 5.41 -31.28
C TYR A 9 -4.71 3.94 -31.65
N ASN A 10 -3.67 3.60 -32.39
CA ASN A 10 -3.31 2.20 -32.63
C ASN A 10 -2.73 1.54 -31.37
N SER A 11 -2.52 0.21 -31.39
CA SER A 11 -2.04 -0.54 -30.21
C SER A 11 -0.70 -0.07 -29.67
N VAL A 12 0.23 0.37 -30.53
CA VAL A 12 1.54 0.90 -30.10
C VAL A 12 1.36 2.24 -29.40
N GLU A 13 0.54 3.13 -29.95
CA GLU A 13 0.24 4.42 -29.33
C GLU A 13 -0.48 4.26 -27.99
N GLN A 14 -1.44 3.32 -27.90
CA GLN A 14 -2.09 2.97 -26.64
C GLN A 14 -1.07 2.47 -25.59
N ALA A 15 -0.11 1.63 -25.98
CA ALA A 15 0.96 1.19 -25.07
C ALA A 15 1.83 2.37 -24.58
N LEU A 16 2.18 3.31 -25.46
CA LEU A 16 2.94 4.52 -25.10
C LEU A 16 2.17 5.44 -24.14
N ILE A 17 0.87 5.64 -24.38
CA ILE A 17 0.02 6.43 -23.46
C ILE A 17 -0.02 5.75 -22.08
N ARG A 18 -0.11 4.41 -22.04
CA ARG A 18 -0.12 3.66 -20.79
C ARG A 18 1.19 3.81 -20.01
N LEU A 19 2.33 3.74 -20.69
CA LEU A 19 3.64 3.97 -20.07
C LEU A 19 3.75 5.39 -19.50
N ASP A 20 3.29 6.39 -20.25
CA ASP A 20 3.25 7.79 -19.82
C ASP A 20 2.36 7.98 -18.57
N ILE A 21 1.19 7.32 -18.52
CA ILE A 21 0.34 7.26 -17.32
C ILE A 21 1.09 6.66 -16.13
N PHE A 22 1.84 5.58 -16.33
CA PHE A 22 2.58 4.93 -15.25
C PHE A 22 3.69 5.85 -14.70
N GLN A 23 4.45 6.49 -15.59
CA GLN A 23 5.47 7.47 -15.21
C GLN A 23 4.86 8.68 -14.49
N TRP A 24 3.68 9.13 -14.93
CA TRP A 24 2.95 10.19 -14.24
C TRP A 24 2.53 9.76 -12.83
N LEU A 25 1.99 8.55 -12.66
CA LEU A 25 1.64 8.01 -11.35
C LEU A 25 2.87 7.88 -10.44
N GLU A 26 4.01 7.40 -10.96
CA GLU A 26 5.27 7.34 -10.21
C GLU A 26 5.73 8.73 -9.77
N THR A 27 5.59 9.74 -10.63
CA THR A 27 5.94 11.13 -10.30
C THR A 27 5.05 11.67 -9.20
N GLU A 28 3.73 11.49 -9.31
CA GLU A 28 2.78 11.91 -8.28
C GLU A 28 3.00 11.18 -6.95
N LEU A 29 3.37 9.90 -7.02
CA LEU A 29 3.68 9.08 -5.86
C LEU A 29 5.12 9.21 -5.36
N SER A 30 5.95 10.03 -6.03
CA SER A 30 7.32 10.25 -5.61
C SER A 30 7.36 11.03 -4.30
N GLU A 31 6.41 11.95 -4.09
CA GLU A 31 6.32 12.77 -2.88
C GLU A 31 5.30 12.22 -1.86
N HIS A 32 4.28 11.50 -2.33
CA HIS A 32 3.20 10.98 -1.50
C HIS A 32 2.99 9.49 -1.71
N ASP A 33 2.58 8.77 -0.67
CA ASP A 33 2.29 7.35 -0.81
C ASP A 33 0.90 7.04 -1.37
N TRP A 34 0.08 8.04 -1.68
CA TRP A 34 -1.32 7.91 -2.02
C TRP A 34 -1.76 9.01 -2.99
N ILE A 35 -2.93 8.83 -3.61
CA ILE A 35 -3.50 9.81 -4.55
C ILE A 35 -5.01 9.95 -4.33
N THR A 36 -5.56 11.14 -4.55
CA THR A 36 -7.00 11.40 -4.39
C THR A 36 -7.80 10.98 -5.61
N LYS A 37 -9.10 10.69 -5.41
CA LYS A 37 -10.06 10.46 -6.50
C LYS A 37 -10.12 11.65 -7.45
N GLU A 38 -10.08 12.87 -6.92
CA GLU A 38 -10.10 14.10 -7.72
C GLU A 38 -8.92 14.15 -8.69
N LYS A 39 -7.71 13.90 -8.18
CA LYS A 39 -6.49 13.86 -8.99
C LYS A 39 -6.49 12.69 -9.98
N LEU A 40 -7.01 11.53 -9.62
CA LEU A 40 -7.19 10.41 -10.56
C LEU A 40 -8.25 10.69 -11.64
N LEU A 41 -9.25 11.52 -11.37
CA LEU A 41 -10.30 11.86 -12.35
C LEU A 41 -9.89 12.96 -13.33
N GLY A 42 -8.98 13.87 -12.93
CA GLY A 42 -8.64 15.02 -13.78
C GLY A 42 -7.23 15.55 -13.72
N GLY A 43 -6.33 14.89 -12.99
CA GLY A 43 -4.92 15.28 -12.88
C GLY A 43 -4.06 14.90 -14.09
N TYR A 44 -4.48 13.90 -14.87
CA TYR A 44 -3.75 13.41 -16.03
C TYR A 44 -4.39 13.86 -17.35
N SER A 45 -3.54 14.27 -18.29
CA SER A 45 -3.92 14.60 -19.66
C SER A 45 -2.85 14.15 -20.63
N TYR A 46 -3.29 13.74 -21.82
CA TYR A 46 -2.40 13.37 -22.92
C TYR A 46 -2.78 14.21 -24.14
N LYS A 47 -1.78 14.91 -24.72
CA LYS A 47 -2.00 15.84 -25.86
C LYS A 47 -3.14 16.86 -25.64
N GLY A 48 -3.32 17.32 -24.40
CA GLY A 48 -4.36 18.28 -24.02
C GLY A 48 -5.74 17.67 -23.72
N GLU A 49 -5.92 16.37 -23.93
CA GLU A 49 -7.16 15.67 -23.56
C GLU A 49 -7.04 15.02 -22.19
N ARG A 50 -8.03 15.30 -21.32
CA ARG A 50 -8.11 14.71 -19.99
C ARG A 50 -8.49 13.22 -20.08
N ILE A 51 -7.67 12.35 -19.49
CA ILE A 51 -7.94 10.92 -19.40
C ILE A 51 -8.09 10.55 -17.91
N PRO A 52 -9.32 10.30 -17.43
CA PRO A 52 -9.51 9.79 -16.08
C PRO A 52 -8.82 8.43 -15.92
N LEU A 53 -8.22 8.18 -14.76
CA LEU A 53 -7.52 6.94 -14.42
C LEU A 53 -8.33 6.03 -13.47
N ILE A 54 -9.49 6.49 -13.02
CA ILE A 54 -10.40 5.79 -12.10
C ILE A 54 -11.84 5.94 -12.60
N PRO A 55 -12.74 4.96 -12.39
CA PRO A 55 -14.14 5.11 -12.75
C PRO A 55 -14.88 5.96 -11.69
N THR A 56 -16.05 6.48 -12.04
CA THR A 56 -16.86 7.27 -11.10
C THR A 56 -17.67 6.37 -10.15
N GLN A 57 -18.21 5.26 -10.66
CA GLN A 57 -19.15 4.38 -9.94
C GLN A 57 -18.78 2.89 -9.95
N GLN A 58 -18.13 2.38 -11.01
CA GLN A 58 -17.81 0.96 -11.19
C GLN A 58 -16.49 0.54 -10.51
N GLY A 59 -16.20 -0.76 -10.47
CA GLY A 59 -14.90 -1.31 -10.08
C GLY A 59 -13.88 -1.31 -11.23
N ILE A 60 -14.33 -1.46 -12.47
CA ILE A 60 -13.46 -1.54 -13.66
C ILE A 60 -13.52 -0.26 -14.48
N HIS A 61 -12.35 0.25 -14.91
CA HIS A 61 -12.24 1.46 -15.72
C HIS A 61 -11.73 1.20 -17.13
N ASN A 62 -12.57 1.58 -18.09
CA ASN A 62 -12.39 1.31 -19.51
C ASN A 62 -12.47 2.60 -20.32
N PRO A 63 -11.42 3.46 -20.35
CA PRO A 63 -11.42 4.63 -21.21
C PRO A 63 -11.68 4.27 -22.67
N LYS A 64 -12.32 5.17 -23.41
CA LYS A 64 -12.66 4.96 -24.83
C LYS A 64 -11.43 4.80 -25.73
N ILE A 65 -10.29 5.38 -25.32
CA ILE A 65 -9.04 5.39 -26.08
C ILE A 65 -8.26 4.09 -26.03
N PHE A 66 -8.58 3.18 -25.10
CA PHE A 66 -7.91 1.89 -24.95
C PHE A 66 -8.80 0.75 -25.43
N ASP A 67 -8.23 -0.24 -26.09
CA ASP A 67 -8.92 -1.50 -26.41
C ASP A 67 -9.08 -2.36 -25.14
N GLU A 68 -8.10 -2.32 -24.25
CA GLU A 68 -8.04 -3.07 -22.99
C GLU A 68 -8.34 -2.19 -21.76
N THR A 69 -8.59 -2.84 -20.62
CA THR A 69 -8.82 -2.15 -19.35
C THR A 69 -7.60 -1.31 -18.95
N LEU A 70 -7.85 -0.10 -18.41
CA LEU A 70 -6.80 0.74 -17.88
C LEU A 70 -6.55 0.43 -16.40
N SER A 71 -7.61 0.42 -15.60
CA SER A 71 -7.50 0.25 -14.16
C SER A 71 -8.67 -0.51 -13.56
N VAL A 72 -8.42 -1.10 -12.40
CA VAL A 72 -9.42 -1.76 -11.55
C VAL A 72 -9.34 -1.18 -10.14
N VAL A 73 -10.45 -1.16 -9.42
CA VAL A 73 -10.59 -0.62 -8.07
C VAL A 73 -10.98 -1.73 -7.11
N SER A 74 -10.28 -1.80 -5.98
CA SER A 74 -10.65 -2.63 -4.83
C SER A 74 -10.98 -1.73 -3.64
N THR A 75 -12.18 -1.88 -3.06
CA THR A 75 -12.66 -1.04 -1.95
C THR A 75 -12.64 -1.82 -0.64
N ALA A 76 -12.47 -1.15 0.50
CA ALA A 76 -12.53 -1.83 1.81
C ALA A 76 -13.93 -2.40 2.16
N ARG A 77 -14.97 -2.04 1.40
CA ARG A 77 -16.36 -2.49 1.59
C ARG A 77 -16.85 -3.47 0.52
N SER A 78 -16.06 -3.76 -0.52
CA SER A 78 -16.38 -4.96 -1.31
C SER A 78 -16.37 -6.12 -0.33
N LYS A 79 -17.35 -7.01 -0.43
CA LYS A 79 -17.65 -8.08 0.54
C LYS A 79 -16.55 -9.17 0.58
N TYR A 80 -15.36 -8.82 0.16
CA TYR A 80 -14.28 -9.65 -0.32
C TYR A 80 -13.01 -8.84 -0.03
N GLU A 81 -12.33 -9.14 1.09
CA GLU A 81 -10.88 -8.97 1.11
C GLU A 81 -10.37 -9.76 -0.10
N ASP A 82 -9.55 -9.16 -0.97
CA ASP A 82 -9.14 -9.83 -2.20
C ASP A 82 -8.52 -11.18 -1.80
N ASN A 83 -9.19 -12.30 -2.13
CA ASN A 83 -8.79 -13.60 -1.65
C ASN A 83 -7.45 -13.93 -2.31
N ILE A 84 -6.41 -14.03 -1.50
CA ILE A 84 -5.11 -14.47 -1.97
C ILE A 84 -5.16 -16.00 -2.03
N ARG A 85 -4.95 -16.52 -3.23
CA ARG A 85 -4.86 -17.96 -3.49
C ARG A 85 -3.55 -18.53 -2.95
N ASP A 86 -3.46 -19.84 -2.81
CA ASP A 86 -2.26 -20.54 -2.34
C ASP A 86 -1.02 -20.33 -3.23
N ASP A 87 -1.21 -19.86 -4.46
CA ASP A 87 -0.15 -19.51 -5.42
C ASP A 87 0.31 -18.04 -5.29
N GLY A 88 -0.25 -17.29 -4.33
CA GLY A 88 0.04 -15.88 -4.11
C GLY A 88 -0.64 -14.94 -5.10
N MET A 89 -1.58 -15.43 -5.91
CA MET A 89 -2.34 -14.59 -6.84
C MET A 89 -3.58 -14.02 -6.18
N ILE A 90 -4.08 -12.91 -6.71
CA ILE A 90 -5.24 -12.22 -6.15
C ILE A 90 -6.49 -12.48 -7.00
N GLU A 91 -7.57 -12.90 -6.36
CA GLU A 91 -8.87 -13.01 -7.00
C GLU A 91 -9.58 -11.65 -7.06
N TYR A 92 -9.99 -11.24 -8.26
CA TYR A 92 -10.73 -10.01 -8.52
C TYR A 92 -12.10 -10.34 -9.12
N ASP A 93 -13.18 -9.93 -8.47
CA ASP A 93 -14.54 -10.25 -8.92
C ASP A 93 -14.91 -9.55 -10.22
N TYR A 94 -15.74 -10.21 -11.02
CA TYR A 94 -16.37 -9.61 -12.18
C TYR A 94 -17.27 -8.43 -11.79
N GLU A 95 -17.21 -7.37 -12.60
CA GLU A 95 -18.16 -6.27 -12.51
C GLU A 95 -19.58 -6.79 -12.75
N SER A 96 -20.49 -6.45 -11.82
CA SER A 96 -21.90 -6.86 -11.86
C SER A 96 -22.15 -8.37 -12.04
N GLN A 97 -21.16 -9.23 -11.78
CA GLN A 97 -21.26 -10.69 -11.98
C GLN A 97 -21.68 -11.08 -13.42
N SER A 98 -21.35 -10.26 -14.42
CA SER A 98 -21.69 -10.47 -15.83
C SER A 98 -20.46 -10.90 -16.64
N VAL A 99 -20.62 -11.73 -17.67
CA VAL A 99 -19.52 -12.11 -18.57
C VAL A 99 -19.21 -11.04 -19.62
N GLU A 100 -20.12 -10.09 -19.81
CA GLU A 100 -20.05 -9.00 -20.80
C GLU A 100 -19.80 -7.62 -20.17
N GLY A 101 -19.80 -6.56 -20.98
CA GLY A 101 -19.68 -5.19 -20.51
C GLY A 101 -18.25 -4.82 -20.13
N TYR A 102 -18.03 -4.38 -18.89
CA TYR A 102 -16.71 -3.92 -18.43
C TYR A 102 -15.66 -5.04 -18.40
N ASN A 103 -16.09 -6.28 -18.14
CA ASN A 103 -15.21 -7.45 -18.04
C ASN A 103 -14.60 -7.83 -19.40
N THR A 104 -15.22 -7.44 -20.53
CA THR A 104 -14.71 -7.74 -21.88
C THR A 104 -13.32 -7.15 -22.11
N LYS A 105 -13.08 -5.89 -21.71
CA LYS A 105 -11.76 -5.25 -21.89
C LYS A 105 -10.72 -5.75 -20.90
N LEU A 106 -11.14 -6.25 -19.74
CA LEU A 106 -10.23 -6.85 -18.77
C LEU A 106 -9.77 -8.22 -19.25
N ARG A 107 -10.66 -8.97 -19.91
CA ARG A 107 -10.33 -10.21 -20.63
C ARG A 107 -9.43 -9.97 -21.84
N LEU A 108 -9.58 -8.85 -22.56
CA LEU A 108 -8.62 -8.46 -23.59
C LEU A 108 -7.24 -8.15 -23.01
N ALA A 109 -7.18 -7.50 -21.84
CA ALA A 109 -5.91 -7.28 -21.12
C ALA A 109 -5.23 -8.61 -20.77
N PHE A 110 -5.99 -9.60 -20.28
CA PHE A 110 -5.50 -10.96 -20.07
C PHE A 110 -4.95 -11.59 -21.35
N ALA A 111 -5.75 -11.63 -22.43
CA ALA A 111 -5.37 -12.28 -23.68
C ALA A 111 -4.12 -11.68 -24.33
N ARG A 112 -3.92 -10.36 -24.17
CA ARG A 112 -2.78 -9.63 -24.74
C ARG A 112 -1.62 -9.43 -23.76
N LYS A 113 -1.73 -9.93 -22.53
CA LYS A 113 -0.77 -9.68 -21.43
C LYS A 113 -0.50 -8.16 -21.27
N THR A 114 -1.56 -7.35 -21.27
CA THR A 114 -1.45 -5.89 -21.12
C THR A 114 -1.47 -5.50 -19.63
N PRO A 115 -0.50 -4.72 -19.12
CA PRO A 115 -0.49 -4.30 -17.72
C PRO A 115 -1.62 -3.32 -17.41
N ILE A 116 -2.15 -3.36 -16.19
CA ILE A 116 -3.20 -2.48 -15.68
C ILE A 116 -2.77 -1.80 -14.38
N ILE A 117 -3.55 -0.80 -13.97
CA ILE A 117 -3.41 -0.14 -12.67
C ILE A 117 -4.40 -0.78 -11.69
N TYR A 118 -3.90 -1.26 -10.56
CA TYR A 118 -4.71 -1.67 -9.45
C TYR A 118 -4.82 -0.55 -8.41
N LEU A 119 -6.03 -0.04 -8.20
CA LEU A 119 -6.31 1.06 -7.27
C LEU A 119 -6.92 0.50 -5.99
N LYS A 120 -6.08 0.32 -4.96
CA LYS A 120 -6.56 -0.09 -3.64
C LYS A 120 -7.05 1.12 -2.86
N GLN A 121 -8.31 1.13 -2.46
CA GLN A 121 -8.86 2.19 -1.63
C GLN A 121 -8.30 2.12 -0.21
N ILE A 122 -7.73 3.22 0.25
CA ILE A 122 -7.17 3.36 1.59
C ILE A 122 -8.22 3.97 2.54
N LYS A 123 -8.90 5.00 2.03
CA LYS A 123 -10.07 5.66 2.63
C LYS A 123 -11.01 6.12 1.52
N PRO A 124 -12.28 6.45 1.82
CA PRO A 124 -13.17 7.02 0.81
C PRO A 124 -12.52 8.20 0.08
N GLY A 125 -12.32 8.04 -1.23
CA GLY A 125 -11.71 9.07 -2.09
C GLY A 125 -10.16 9.10 -2.11
N VAL A 126 -9.48 8.18 -1.43
CA VAL A 126 -8.01 8.11 -1.36
C VAL A 126 -7.53 6.70 -1.68
N TYR A 127 -6.57 6.59 -2.60
CA TYR A 127 -6.14 5.32 -3.19
C TYR A 127 -4.62 5.15 -3.16
N LYS A 128 -4.16 3.90 -3.04
CA LYS A 128 -2.79 3.48 -3.35
C LYS A 128 -2.81 2.81 -4.73
N PRO A 129 -2.22 3.45 -5.76
CA PRO A 129 -2.03 2.81 -7.06
C PRO A 129 -0.89 1.80 -7.01
N LEU A 130 -1.11 0.66 -7.65
CA LEU A 130 -0.12 -0.35 -7.99
C LEU A 130 -0.16 -0.48 -9.51
N ILE A 131 0.94 -0.13 -10.18
CA ILE A 131 1.09 -0.24 -11.64
C ILE A 131 1.70 -1.57 -12.02
N ASN A 132 1.75 -1.90 -13.32
CA ASN A 132 2.30 -3.17 -13.83
C ASN A 132 1.65 -4.42 -13.22
N VAL A 133 0.35 -4.36 -12.92
CA VAL A 133 -0.44 -5.53 -12.51
C VAL A 133 -0.95 -6.23 -13.75
N TYR A 134 -0.90 -7.56 -13.80
CA TYR A 134 -1.38 -8.33 -14.95
C TYR A 134 -2.59 -9.18 -14.56
N VAL A 135 -3.51 -9.34 -15.50
CA VAL A 135 -4.51 -10.41 -15.41
C VAL A 135 -3.87 -11.66 -15.99
N ILE A 136 -3.86 -12.75 -15.24
CA ILE A 136 -3.22 -14.02 -15.63
C ILE A 136 -4.21 -15.20 -15.67
N GLY A 137 -5.47 -14.96 -15.29
CA GLY A 137 -6.51 -15.97 -15.34
C GLY A 137 -7.90 -15.35 -15.45
N ASP A 138 -8.80 -16.11 -16.06
CA ASP A 138 -10.19 -15.75 -16.29
C ASP A 138 -11.11 -16.94 -15.91
N ASP A 139 -11.53 -16.98 -14.65
CA ASP A 139 -12.46 -17.99 -14.14
C ASP A 139 -13.91 -17.53 -14.35
N GLN A 140 -14.47 -17.88 -15.51
CA GLN A 140 -15.84 -17.52 -15.88
C GLN A 140 -16.91 -18.25 -15.05
N ILE A 141 -16.57 -19.39 -14.43
CA ILE A 141 -17.49 -20.18 -13.62
C ILE A 141 -17.71 -19.46 -12.28
N ASN A 142 -16.62 -19.14 -11.60
CA ASN A 142 -16.66 -18.41 -10.33
C ASN A 142 -16.76 -16.89 -10.53
N LYS A 143 -16.70 -16.43 -11.77
CA LYS A 143 -16.79 -15.03 -12.19
C LYS A 143 -15.69 -14.17 -11.55
N LYS A 144 -14.45 -14.66 -11.65
CA LYS A 144 -13.26 -14.03 -11.09
C LYS A 144 -12.14 -13.94 -12.11
N PHE A 145 -11.43 -12.82 -12.09
CA PHE A 145 -10.13 -12.67 -12.69
C PHE A 145 -9.04 -13.00 -11.67
N ILE A 146 -7.90 -13.49 -12.15
CA ILE A 146 -6.72 -13.72 -11.32
C ILE A 146 -5.67 -12.66 -11.67
N LEU A 147 -5.24 -11.90 -10.67
CA LEU A 147 -4.30 -10.79 -10.81
C LEU A 147 -2.93 -11.17 -10.25
N ASP A 148 -1.89 -10.81 -10.99
CA ASP A 148 -0.48 -10.98 -10.63
C ASP A 148 0.17 -9.63 -10.30
N PHE A 149 0.74 -9.54 -9.10
CA PHE A 149 1.41 -8.36 -8.55
C PHE A 149 2.94 -8.51 -8.52
N ARG A 150 3.50 -9.62 -9.01
CA ARG A 150 4.96 -9.87 -8.98
C ARG A 150 5.74 -8.77 -9.72
N SER A 151 5.20 -8.31 -10.85
CA SER A 151 5.74 -7.21 -11.66
C SER A 151 5.43 -5.80 -11.16
N ALA A 152 4.66 -5.65 -10.07
CA ALA A 152 4.26 -4.33 -9.54
C ALA A 152 5.40 -3.61 -8.78
N LYS A 153 6.55 -4.26 -8.57
CA LYS A 153 7.78 -3.65 -8.09
C LYS A 153 8.78 -3.49 -9.23
N LEU A 154 9.16 -2.26 -9.52
CA LEU A 154 10.40 -1.94 -10.24
C LEU A 154 11.57 -1.90 -9.24
N GLU A 155 11.82 -2.99 -8.51
CA GLU A 155 13.11 -3.20 -7.86
C GLU A 155 13.90 -4.17 -8.75
N GLU A 156 15.10 -3.77 -9.18
CA GLU A 156 15.93 -4.41 -10.22
C GLU A 156 16.25 -5.90 -9.96
N GLU A 157 16.02 -6.40 -8.75
CA GLU A 157 16.45 -7.74 -8.30
C GLU A 157 15.38 -8.84 -8.45
N ASP A 158 14.14 -8.51 -8.82
CA ASP A 158 13.00 -9.47 -8.71
C ASP A 158 12.24 -9.68 -10.04
N TYR A 159 12.89 -9.43 -11.19
CA TYR A 159 12.31 -9.63 -12.53
C TYR A 159 12.14 -11.13 -12.85
N GLN A 160 11.21 -11.79 -12.17
CA GLN A 160 10.68 -13.07 -12.61
C GLN A 160 9.68 -12.80 -13.73
N SER A 161 9.94 -13.37 -14.90
CA SER A 161 9.01 -13.37 -16.04
C SER A 161 7.59 -13.73 -15.57
N PRO A 162 6.53 -13.11 -16.14
CA PRO A 162 5.15 -13.55 -15.90
C PRO A 162 4.90 -15.03 -16.27
N ASP A 163 5.83 -15.66 -17.01
CA ASP A 163 5.82 -17.09 -17.31
C ASP A 163 6.56 -17.96 -16.26
N SER A 164 6.92 -17.41 -15.09
CA SER A 164 7.50 -18.20 -13.98
C SER A 164 6.47 -19.20 -13.46
N GLU A 165 6.85 -20.49 -13.50
CA GLU A 165 6.02 -21.64 -13.16
C GLU A 165 5.27 -21.45 -11.83
N ILE A 166 4.01 -21.90 -11.80
CA ILE A 166 3.19 -21.93 -10.59
C ILE A 166 3.98 -22.69 -9.51
N PRO A 167 4.13 -22.15 -8.28
CA PRO A 167 4.83 -22.81 -7.19
C PRO A 167 4.41 -24.29 -7.02
N GLY A 168 5.34 -25.20 -7.28
CA GLY A 168 5.07 -26.64 -7.33
C GLY A 168 4.98 -27.26 -5.94
N SER A 169 5.81 -26.81 -5.00
CA SER A 169 5.85 -27.29 -3.61
C SER A 169 5.03 -26.43 -2.64
N GLU A 170 4.62 -27.02 -1.52
CA GLU A 170 3.89 -26.33 -0.44
C GLU A 170 4.71 -25.17 0.16
N GLY A 171 6.03 -25.31 0.24
CA GLY A 171 6.95 -24.27 0.71
C GLY A 171 7.01 -23.07 -0.25
N GLU A 172 7.12 -23.32 -1.55
CA GLU A 172 7.13 -22.26 -2.58
C GLU A 172 5.78 -21.53 -2.63
N ARG A 173 4.66 -22.25 -2.46
CA ARG A 173 3.31 -21.68 -2.37
C ARG A 173 3.18 -20.73 -1.19
N LYS A 174 3.54 -21.20 0.01
CA LYS A 174 3.57 -20.35 1.23
C LYS A 174 4.46 -19.13 1.04
N TYR A 175 5.62 -19.27 0.41
CA TYR A 175 6.52 -18.16 0.11
C TYR A 175 5.90 -17.14 -0.86
N ALA A 176 5.32 -17.60 -1.98
CA ALA A 176 4.67 -16.76 -2.97
C ALA A 176 3.50 -15.95 -2.37
N VAL A 177 2.67 -16.59 -1.55
CA VAL A 177 1.59 -15.94 -0.78
C VAL A 177 2.14 -14.83 0.12
N GLN A 178 3.19 -15.11 0.89
CA GLN A 178 3.82 -14.12 1.76
C GLN A 178 4.41 -12.95 0.98
N GLN A 179 5.03 -13.21 -0.18
CA GLN A 179 5.60 -12.17 -1.03
C GLN A 179 4.51 -11.25 -1.62
N THR A 180 3.39 -11.81 -2.07
CA THR A 180 2.25 -10.99 -2.54
C THR A 180 1.59 -10.21 -1.42
N LEU A 181 1.34 -10.86 -0.26
CA LEU A 181 0.85 -10.18 0.94
C LEU A 181 1.74 -8.99 1.28
N ARG A 182 3.05 -9.18 1.23
CA ARG A 182 4.03 -8.12 1.47
C ARG A 182 3.90 -6.99 0.46
N ARG A 183 3.81 -7.30 -0.84
CA ARG A 183 3.68 -6.32 -1.94
C ARG A 183 2.38 -5.52 -1.89
N LEU A 184 1.27 -6.13 -1.46
CA LEU A 184 -0.01 -5.44 -1.35
C LEU A 184 -0.14 -4.69 -0.02
N HIS A 185 0.08 -5.40 1.09
CA HIS A 185 -0.24 -4.89 2.42
C HIS A 185 0.80 -3.92 2.95
N GLN A 186 2.10 -4.08 2.68
CA GLN A 186 3.09 -3.13 3.21
C GLN A 186 2.91 -1.72 2.60
N PRO A 187 2.81 -1.54 1.28
CA PRO A 187 2.56 -0.23 0.70
C PRO A 187 1.19 0.34 1.11
N GLN A 188 0.16 -0.49 1.23
CA GLN A 188 -1.16 -0.06 1.68
C GLN A 188 -1.16 0.39 3.14
N PHE A 189 -0.59 -0.39 4.05
CA PHE A 189 -0.46 -0.08 5.47
C PHE A 189 0.30 1.23 5.64
N ARG A 190 1.46 1.35 4.96
CA ARG A 190 2.26 2.56 4.95
C ARG A 190 1.46 3.78 4.51
N ALA A 191 0.80 3.70 3.36
CA ALA A 191 0.00 4.79 2.84
C ALA A 191 -1.16 5.17 3.78
N SER A 192 -1.81 4.17 4.41
CA SER A 192 -2.89 4.37 5.39
C SER A 192 -2.40 5.14 6.61
N VAL A 193 -1.28 4.72 7.19
CA VAL A 193 -0.69 5.32 8.38
C VAL A 193 -0.20 6.73 8.08
N LEU A 194 0.59 6.92 7.02
CA LEU A 194 1.08 8.25 6.64
C LEU A 194 -0.06 9.22 6.35
N TYR A 195 -1.12 8.79 5.64
CA TYR A 195 -2.31 9.61 5.42
C TYR A 195 -2.98 10.01 6.74
N ALA A 196 -3.20 9.06 7.65
CA ALA A 196 -3.87 9.31 8.93
C ALA A 196 -3.10 10.30 9.83
N TYR A 197 -1.77 10.25 9.77
CA TYR A 197 -0.87 11.14 10.50
C TYR A 197 -0.61 12.47 9.79
N ARG A 198 -1.14 12.68 8.58
CA ARG A 198 -0.86 13.86 7.74
C ARG A 198 0.62 13.98 7.40
N GLU A 199 1.22 12.84 7.07
CA GLU A 199 2.60 12.74 6.57
C GLU A 199 3.62 13.40 7.49
N GLN A 200 3.47 13.18 8.79
CA GLN A 200 4.38 13.70 9.79
C GLN A 200 4.76 12.63 10.82
N CYS A 201 5.98 12.70 11.33
CA CYS A 201 6.39 11.87 12.46
C CYS A 201 5.50 12.14 13.67
N ALA A 202 4.98 11.09 14.30
CA ALA A 202 4.15 11.15 15.49
C ALA A 202 4.89 11.78 16.67
N ILE A 203 6.22 11.64 16.71
CA ILE A 203 7.06 12.13 17.81
C ILE A 203 7.58 13.54 17.49
N CYS A 204 8.52 13.68 16.55
CA CYS A 204 9.16 14.97 16.27
C CYS A 204 8.46 15.86 15.25
N ARG A 205 7.32 15.43 14.68
CA ARG A 205 6.54 16.20 13.70
C ARG A 205 7.27 16.52 12.39
N LEU A 206 8.38 15.83 12.08
CA LEU A 206 9.04 15.94 10.77
C LEU A 206 8.05 15.64 9.64
N LYS A 207 7.86 16.58 8.71
CA LYS A 207 6.92 16.50 7.58
C LYS A 207 7.62 16.20 6.25
N HIS A 208 8.34 15.08 6.20
CA HIS A 208 9.06 14.67 5.01
C HIS A 208 8.76 13.19 4.72
N PRO A 209 7.73 12.85 3.92
CA PRO A 209 7.23 11.49 3.71
C PRO A 209 8.31 10.44 3.43
N LYS A 210 9.30 10.77 2.60
CA LYS A 210 10.43 9.89 2.25
C LYS A 210 11.31 9.49 3.45
N LEU A 211 11.32 10.30 4.51
CA LEU A 211 12.03 10.03 5.76
C LEU A 211 11.13 9.39 6.83
N LEU A 212 9.85 9.17 6.51
CA LEU A 212 8.88 8.52 7.39
C LEU A 212 8.74 7.05 7.05
N ASP A 213 8.36 6.27 8.05
CA ASP A 213 7.92 4.89 8.00
C ASP A 213 6.59 4.72 8.72
N ALA A 214 5.88 3.65 8.38
CA ALA A 214 4.78 3.15 9.18
C ALA A 214 5.31 2.05 10.09
N ALA A 215 5.59 2.41 11.34
CA ALA A 215 6.03 1.48 12.37
C ALA A 215 4.82 0.75 12.95
N HIS A 216 4.92 -0.56 13.10
CA HIS A 216 3.92 -1.32 13.86
C HIS A 216 4.13 -1.07 15.36
N ILE A 217 3.04 -0.86 16.10
CA ILE A 217 3.11 -0.78 17.57
C ILE A 217 3.41 -2.17 18.14
N VAL A 218 2.64 -3.16 17.68
CA VAL A 218 2.85 -4.59 17.90
C VAL A 218 3.24 -5.23 16.57
N PRO A 219 4.39 -5.93 16.48
CA PRO A 219 4.91 -6.48 15.23
C PRO A 219 3.92 -7.39 14.50
N ASP A 220 3.99 -7.41 13.18
CA ASP A 220 3.17 -8.22 12.27
C ASP A 220 3.19 -9.74 12.58
N LYS A 221 4.29 -10.24 13.16
CA LYS A 221 4.43 -11.64 13.61
C LYS A 221 3.61 -11.98 14.85
N HIS A 222 3.11 -11.00 15.58
CA HIS A 222 2.30 -11.20 16.77
C HIS A 222 0.83 -11.44 16.39
N GLU A 223 0.08 -12.19 17.20
CA GLU A 223 -1.34 -12.51 16.94
C GLU A 223 -2.21 -11.25 16.79
N LEU A 224 -1.84 -10.17 17.50
CA LEU A 224 -2.48 -8.85 17.43
C LEU A 224 -1.79 -7.87 16.47
N GLY A 225 -0.81 -8.33 15.70
CA GLY A 225 0.01 -7.56 14.75
C GLY A 225 -0.71 -7.15 13.47
N VAL A 226 -1.99 -6.83 13.54
CA VAL A 226 -2.80 -6.54 12.34
C VAL A 226 -2.32 -5.25 11.68
N ALA A 227 -2.20 -5.23 10.36
CA ALA A 227 -1.83 -4.07 9.55
C ALA A 227 -2.96 -3.03 9.46
N LYS A 228 -3.38 -2.48 10.60
CA LYS A 228 -4.40 -1.43 10.75
C LYS A 228 -3.78 -0.15 11.27
N VAL A 229 -4.35 1.01 10.91
CA VAL A 229 -3.84 2.32 11.36
C VAL A 229 -3.77 2.42 12.89
N SER A 230 -4.69 1.81 13.63
CA SER A 230 -4.66 1.77 15.09
C SER A 230 -3.49 0.95 15.68
N ASN A 231 -2.84 0.10 14.88
CA ASN A 231 -1.59 -0.58 15.21
C ASN A 231 -0.37 0.08 14.53
N GLY A 232 -0.53 1.26 13.95
CA GLY A 232 0.50 1.94 13.15
C GLY A 232 0.84 3.32 13.68
N LEU A 233 2.13 3.65 13.65
CA LEU A 233 2.65 4.99 13.94
C LEU A 233 3.43 5.49 12.72
N ALA A 234 3.15 6.71 12.25
CA ALA A 234 4.03 7.36 11.29
C ALA A 234 5.26 7.88 12.04
N LEU A 235 6.44 7.29 11.84
CA LEU A 235 7.67 7.68 12.55
C LEU A 235 8.77 8.03 11.55
N CYS A 236 9.65 8.97 11.87
CA CYS A 236 10.85 9.15 11.05
C CYS A 236 11.79 7.95 11.24
N LYS A 237 12.75 7.75 10.33
CA LYS A 237 13.71 6.63 10.38
C LYS A 237 14.37 6.45 11.76
N ILE A 238 14.75 7.56 12.39
CA ILE A 238 15.41 7.56 13.71
C ILE A 238 14.45 7.11 14.80
N HIS A 239 13.24 7.65 14.86
CA HIS A 239 12.24 7.27 15.87
C HIS A 239 11.70 5.86 15.68
N HIS A 240 11.58 5.42 14.43
CA HIS A 240 11.21 4.05 14.11
C HIS A 240 12.26 3.07 14.66
N ALA A 241 13.54 3.28 14.31
CA ALA A 241 14.62 2.46 14.82
C ALA A 241 14.73 2.51 16.35
N ALA A 242 14.52 3.68 16.96
CA ALA A 242 14.54 3.82 18.41
C ALA A 242 13.41 3.04 19.10
N LEU A 243 12.21 3.00 18.50
CA LEU A 243 11.09 2.24 19.04
C LEU A 243 11.34 0.73 18.92
N ASP A 244 11.78 0.27 17.74
CA ASP A 244 12.06 -1.14 17.48
C ASP A 244 13.17 -1.68 18.39
N GLN A 245 14.24 -0.90 18.56
CA GLN A 245 15.36 -1.25 19.43
C GLN A 245 15.06 -1.01 20.91
N LYS A 246 13.83 -0.59 21.27
CA LYS A 246 13.42 -0.33 22.65
C LYS A 246 14.34 0.70 23.34
N PHE A 247 14.78 1.72 22.61
CA PHE A 247 15.39 2.93 23.17
C PHE A 247 14.32 3.94 23.57
N ILE A 248 13.16 3.88 22.93
CA ILE A 248 11.95 4.59 23.33
C ILE A 248 10.79 3.61 23.48
N GLY A 249 9.90 3.90 24.42
CA GLY A 249 8.57 3.31 24.55
C GLY A 249 7.50 4.40 24.39
N ILE A 250 6.27 3.97 24.13
CA ILE A 250 5.11 4.87 24.13
C ILE A 250 4.06 4.29 25.06
N THR A 251 3.68 5.05 26.06
CA THR A 251 2.68 4.65 27.06
C THR A 251 1.27 4.64 26.47
N PRO A 252 0.29 3.95 27.10
CA PRO A 252 -1.10 3.98 26.65
C PRO A 252 -1.77 5.36 26.67
N ASP A 253 -1.25 6.29 27.48
CA ASP A 253 -1.66 7.71 27.49
C ASP A 253 -0.89 8.57 26.46
N TYR A 254 -0.24 7.92 25.49
CA TYR A 254 0.44 8.53 24.33
C TYR A 254 1.69 9.34 24.68
N LYS A 255 2.36 9.05 25.78
CA LYS A 255 3.62 9.73 26.14
C LYS A 255 4.81 8.90 25.72
N VAL A 256 5.85 9.58 25.24
CA VAL A 256 7.14 8.96 24.94
C VAL A 256 7.88 8.75 26.26
N ASP A 257 8.43 7.56 26.47
CA ASP A 257 9.38 7.24 27.55
C ASP A 257 10.71 6.84 26.93
N VAL A 258 11.78 7.56 27.27
CA VAL A 258 13.13 7.28 26.76
C VAL A 258 13.87 6.40 27.76
N ASP A 259 14.65 5.44 27.27
CA ASP A 259 15.49 4.60 28.13
C ASP A 259 16.42 5.43 29.02
N LYS A 260 16.58 5.03 30.29
CA LYS A 260 17.29 5.84 31.29
C LYS A 260 18.78 5.97 30.97
N ASP A 261 19.43 4.87 30.57
CA ASP A 261 20.84 4.86 30.18
C ASP A 261 21.06 5.87 29.04
N LEU A 262 20.12 5.93 28.09
CA LEU A 262 20.17 6.83 26.96
C LEU A 262 19.89 8.30 27.32
N LEU A 263 19.17 8.58 28.40
CA LEU A 263 18.96 9.94 28.92
C LEU A 263 20.21 10.50 29.60
N GLU A 264 21.03 9.63 30.19
CA GLU A 264 22.27 10.00 30.89
C GLU A 264 23.49 10.04 29.95
N GLU A 265 23.39 9.39 28.78
CA GLU A 265 24.43 9.40 27.76
C GLU A 265 24.70 10.81 27.20
N VAL A 266 25.98 11.15 27.07
CA VAL A 266 26.43 12.41 26.49
C VAL A 266 27.01 12.14 25.10
N ASP A 267 26.27 12.54 24.07
CA ASP A 267 26.66 12.40 22.66
C ASP A 267 26.30 13.68 21.87
N GLY A 268 26.41 13.64 20.55
CA GLY A 268 26.13 14.72 19.63
C GLY A 268 24.66 15.22 19.63
N PRO A 269 24.40 16.30 18.88
CA PRO A 269 23.13 17.01 18.91
C PRO A 269 21.92 16.14 18.53
N MET A 270 22.12 15.08 17.73
CA MET A 270 21.05 14.16 17.33
C MET A 270 20.54 13.30 18.49
N LEU A 271 21.41 12.84 19.39
CA LEU A 271 20.95 12.12 20.57
C LEU A 271 20.14 13.05 21.47
N LYS A 272 20.67 14.25 21.73
CA LYS A 272 20.03 15.24 22.59
C LYS A 272 18.68 15.72 22.06
N HIS A 273 18.67 16.34 20.89
CA HIS A 273 17.48 16.98 20.33
C HIS A 273 16.56 15.98 19.61
N GLY A 274 17.12 14.90 19.06
CA GLY A 274 16.36 13.91 18.31
C GLY A 274 15.69 12.85 19.19
N ILE A 275 16.29 12.49 20.34
CA ILE A 275 15.77 11.41 21.20
C ILE A 275 15.52 11.88 22.63
N GLN A 276 16.53 12.39 23.35
CA GLN A 276 16.42 12.67 24.79
C GLN A 276 15.34 13.72 25.10
N GLU A 277 15.31 14.82 24.34
CA GLU A 277 14.30 15.88 24.49
C GLU A 277 12.88 15.43 24.11
N MET A 278 12.72 14.26 23.47
CA MET A 278 11.40 13.69 23.20
C MET A 278 10.80 13.01 24.44
N ASN A 279 11.57 12.81 25.51
CA ASN A 279 11.06 12.19 26.72
C ASN A 279 9.89 12.97 27.34
N GLY A 280 8.81 12.27 27.68
CA GLY A 280 7.61 12.83 28.29
C GLY A 280 6.68 13.60 27.34
N ILE A 281 7.06 13.81 26.06
CA ILE A 281 6.18 14.49 25.11
C ILE A 281 4.99 13.59 24.75
N THR A 282 3.83 14.20 24.52
CA THR A 282 2.67 13.50 23.97
C THR A 282 2.79 13.39 22.45
N ILE A 283 2.71 12.18 21.91
CA ILE A 283 2.75 11.95 20.47
C ILE A 283 1.53 12.57 19.78
N GLN A 284 1.74 13.01 18.54
CA GLN A 284 0.66 13.40 17.66
C GLN A 284 -0.13 12.15 17.25
N THR A 285 -1.45 12.15 17.41
CA THR A 285 -2.31 11.06 16.92
C THR A 285 -3.13 11.49 15.69
N PRO A 286 -3.71 10.53 14.95
CA PRO A 286 -4.72 10.81 13.93
C PRO A 286 -5.93 11.55 14.51
N LYS A 287 -6.66 12.26 13.63
CA LYS A 287 -7.88 13.00 13.99
C LYS A 287 -9.07 12.06 14.21
N ALA A 288 -9.23 11.08 13.33
CA ALA A 288 -10.29 10.08 13.42
C ALA A 288 -10.06 9.19 14.64
N LYS A 289 -11.14 8.85 15.36
CA LYS A 289 -11.05 8.14 16.65
C LYS A 289 -10.63 6.69 16.45
N GLU A 290 -11.16 6.07 15.40
CA GLU A 290 -10.91 4.70 14.95
C GLU A 290 -9.46 4.46 14.48
N ASP A 291 -8.76 5.52 14.09
CA ASP A 291 -7.36 5.46 13.63
C ASP A 291 -6.36 5.74 14.75
N LYS A 292 -6.82 6.13 15.95
CA LYS A 292 -5.88 6.41 17.04
C LYS A 292 -5.14 5.12 17.43
N PRO A 293 -3.87 5.23 17.85
CA PRO A 293 -3.13 4.09 18.40
C PRO A 293 -3.95 3.40 19.48
N ASP A 294 -4.12 2.09 19.37
CA ASP A 294 -4.89 1.32 20.33
C ASP A 294 -4.12 1.29 21.66
N PRO A 295 -4.70 1.78 22.77
CA PRO A 295 -4.06 1.78 24.07
C PRO A 295 -3.63 0.38 24.55
N VAL A 296 -4.35 -0.67 24.16
CA VAL A 296 -3.99 -2.06 24.50
C VAL A 296 -2.73 -2.49 23.76
N LEU A 297 -2.59 -2.14 22.48
CA LEU A 297 -1.38 -2.45 21.70
C LEU A 297 -0.18 -1.65 22.22
N LEU A 298 -0.40 -0.40 22.62
CA LEU A 298 0.62 0.42 23.26
C LEU A 298 1.07 -0.20 24.59
N GLU A 299 0.13 -0.66 25.43
CA GLU A 299 0.47 -1.33 26.70
C GLU A 299 1.34 -2.57 26.50
N ILE A 300 1.03 -3.40 25.48
CA ILE A 300 1.83 -4.58 25.12
C ILE A 300 3.24 -4.16 24.70
N SER A 301 3.34 -3.19 23.78
CA SER A 301 4.64 -2.73 23.26
C SER A 301 5.50 -2.07 24.35
N TYR A 302 4.84 -1.31 25.24
CA TYR A 302 5.46 -0.62 26.37
C TYR A 302 5.91 -1.59 27.46
N SER A 303 5.11 -2.60 27.79
CA SER A 303 5.52 -3.68 28.70
C SER A 303 6.77 -4.40 28.19
N SER A 304 6.85 -4.65 26.87
CA SER A 304 8.06 -5.21 26.25
C SER A 304 9.27 -4.27 26.37
N PHE A 305 9.07 -2.95 26.24
CA PHE A 305 10.12 -1.95 26.47
C PHE A 305 10.62 -1.95 27.93
N LEU A 306 9.72 -2.05 28.92
CA LEU A 306 10.10 -2.13 30.33
C LEU A 306 10.83 -3.44 30.65
N ASN A 307 10.43 -4.57 30.06
CA ASN A 307 11.07 -5.87 30.31
C ASN A 307 12.48 -5.98 29.71
N LYS A 308 12.84 -5.18 28.70
CA LYS A 308 14.25 -5.08 28.28
C LYS A 308 15.12 -4.54 29.42
N LYS A 309 14.59 -3.65 30.26
CA LYS A 309 15.30 -3.08 31.42
C LYS A 309 15.57 -4.12 32.50
N THR A 310 14.78 -5.20 32.60
CA THR A 310 14.96 -6.23 33.64
C THR A 310 15.95 -7.34 33.25
N VAL A 311 16.34 -7.45 31.97
CA VAL A 311 17.28 -8.48 31.48
C VAL A 311 18.74 -8.00 31.47
N LYS A 312 19.01 -6.72 31.79
CA LYS A 312 20.37 -6.27 32.08
C LYS A 312 20.74 -6.58 33.54
N SER A 313 21.38 -7.72 33.80
CA SER A 313 22.45 -7.96 34.81
C SER A 313 22.81 -9.46 34.84
N PRO A 314 24.08 -9.87 35.06
CA PRO A 314 25.25 -9.09 35.47
C PRO A 314 26.20 -8.70 34.32
#